data_AF-A0AAT9T1W6-F1
#
_entry.id   AF-A0AAT9T1W6-F1
#
_cell.length_a   1.000
_cell.length_b   1.000
_cell.length_c   1.000
_cell.angle_alpha   90.00
_cell.angle_beta   90.00
_cell.angle_gamma   90.00
#
_symmetry.space_group_name_H-M   'P 1'
#
loop_
_entity.id
_entity.type
_entity.pdbx_description
1 polymer ?
#
loop_
_entity_poly.entity_id
_entity_poly.type
_entity_poly.pdbx_seq_one_letter_code
_entity_poly.pdbx_strand_id
1 'polypeptide(L)'
;MTTSPSWCSATSGRRSCPTLSDIVPGYSHLRRAYSVVRNGKRVTVPVERLTPQEARTIADQQEQLAAVYLAKAEAYEREAARREAGEDG
;
A
#
# COMPACT_ATOMS: atom_id res chain seq x y z
N MET A 1 -38.72 36.13 3.32
CA MET A 1 -38.98 35.41 2.06
C MET A 1 -37.92 35.87 1.06
N THR A 2 -36.67 35.46 1.20
CA THR A 2 -36.04 34.19 0.76
C THR A 2 -36.02 34.04 -0.75
N THR A 3 -34.94 34.51 -1.37
CA THR A 3 -34.56 34.18 -2.76
C THR A 3 -33.24 33.41 -2.71
N SER A 4 -33.36 32.10 -2.90
CA SER A 4 -32.25 31.13 -2.91
C SER A 4 -31.48 31.20 -4.24
N PRO A 5 -30.14 31.20 -4.26
CA PRO A 5 -29.39 30.89 -5.45
C PRO A 5 -29.31 29.37 -5.63
N SER A 6 -30.01 28.88 -6.66
CA SER A 6 -30.00 27.48 -7.12
C SER A 6 -28.73 27.16 -7.90
N TRP A 7 -27.62 26.87 -7.23
CA TRP A 7 -26.39 26.40 -7.89
C TRP A 7 -25.82 25.20 -7.14
N CYS A 8 -26.14 24.00 -7.63
CA CYS A 8 -25.27 22.83 -7.66
C CYS A 8 -26.09 21.67 -8.20
N SER A 9 -26.06 21.48 -9.52
CA SER A 9 -26.34 20.19 -10.13
C SER A 9 -25.37 19.19 -9.52
N ALA A 10 -25.83 18.41 -8.55
CA ALA A 10 -25.14 17.23 -8.11
C ALA A 10 -25.24 16.20 -9.24
N THR A 11 -24.37 16.32 -10.25
CA THR A 11 -23.95 15.16 -11.02
C THR A 11 -23.26 14.24 -10.03
N SER A 12 -24.06 13.39 -9.39
CA SER A 12 -23.63 12.24 -8.65
C SER A 12 -22.98 11.28 -9.64
N GLY A 13 -21.77 11.64 -10.08
CA GLY A 13 -20.82 10.71 -10.62
C GLY A 13 -20.62 9.67 -9.53
N ARG A 14 -21.29 8.53 -9.69
CA ARG A 14 -20.96 7.31 -8.97
C ARG A 14 -19.48 7.10 -9.20
N ARG A 15 -18.67 7.55 -8.25
CA ARG A 15 -17.31 7.08 -8.07
C ARG A 15 -17.53 5.66 -7.61
N SER A 16 -17.64 4.75 -8.58
CA SER A 16 -17.68 3.31 -8.35
C SER A 16 -16.40 2.99 -7.61
N CYS A 17 -16.46 2.97 -6.28
CA CYS A 17 -15.45 2.31 -5.49
C CYS A 17 -15.39 0.89 -6.03
N PRO A 18 -14.26 0.42 -6.60
CA PRO A 18 -14.19 -0.93 -7.12
C PRO A 18 -14.52 -1.88 -5.97
N THR A 19 -15.61 -2.61 -6.13
CA THR A 19 -16.14 -3.55 -5.15
C THR A 19 -15.05 -4.56 -4.79
N LEU A 20 -14.91 -4.86 -3.49
CA LEU A 20 -13.93 -5.77 -2.89
C LEU A 20 -14.10 -7.25 -3.31
N SER A 21 -14.70 -7.54 -4.47
CA SER A 21 -15.28 -8.86 -4.73
C SER A 21 -14.38 -9.86 -5.45
N ASP A 22 -13.25 -9.46 -6.03
CA ASP A 22 -12.34 -10.43 -6.67
C ASP A 22 -11.14 -10.77 -5.76
N ILE A 23 -11.40 -11.54 -4.70
CA ILE A 23 -10.33 -12.24 -3.96
C ILE A 23 -10.32 -13.68 -4.48
N VAL A 24 -9.38 -13.98 -5.38
CA VAL A 24 -9.15 -15.35 -5.86
C VAL A 24 -8.49 -16.15 -4.72
N PRO A 25 -9.04 -17.30 -4.30
CA PRO A 25 -8.42 -18.14 -3.28
C PRO A 25 -7.04 -18.61 -3.76
N GLY A 26 -6.00 -18.35 -2.97
CA GLY A 26 -4.61 -18.73 -3.29
C GLY A 26 -3.71 -17.58 -3.76
N TYR A 27 -4.24 -16.38 -3.99
CA TYR A 27 -3.43 -15.19 -4.27
C TYR A 27 -3.42 -14.26 -3.05
N SER A 28 -2.26 -14.17 -2.41
CA SER A 28 -1.96 -13.17 -1.39
C SER A 28 -2.24 -11.78 -1.95
N HIS A 29 -2.97 -10.94 -1.21
CA HIS A 29 -3.44 -9.62 -1.60
C HIS A 29 -2.43 -8.83 -2.45
N LEU A 30 -2.54 -8.91 -3.78
CA LEU A 30 -1.89 -7.95 -4.65
C LEU A 30 -2.60 -6.63 -4.37
N ARG A 31 -1.87 -5.70 -3.74
CA ARG A 31 -2.37 -4.33 -3.52
C ARG A 31 -2.98 -3.83 -4.82
N ARG A 32 -4.30 -3.61 -4.82
CA ARG A 32 -5.04 -3.17 -6.02
C ARG A 32 -4.65 -1.76 -6.46
N ALA A 33 -4.00 -0.99 -5.60
CA ALA A 33 -3.50 0.35 -5.89
C ALA A 33 -2.25 0.70 -5.07
N TYR A 34 -1.44 1.61 -5.61
CA TYR A 34 -0.27 2.18 -4.96
C TYR A 34 -0.36 3.71 -4.92
N SER A 35 0.24 4.29 -3.88
CA SER A 35 0.38 5.74 -3.76
C SER A 35 1.68 6.19 -4.42
N VAL A 36 1.58 6.94 -5.51
CA VAL A 36 2.72 7.49 -6.27
C VAL A 36 2.68 9.01 -6.25
N VAL A 37 3.80 9.67 -6.55
CA VAL A 37 3.87 11.13 -6.65
C VAL A 37 3.84 11.53 -8.12
N ARG A 38 2.80 12.25 -8.53
CA ARG A 38 2.66 12.83 -9.88
C ARG A 38 2.54 14.35 -9.75
N ASN A 39 3.38 15.10 -10.45
CA ASN A 39 3.39 16.57 -10.42
C ASN A 39 3.44 17.15 -8.99
N GLY A 40 4.25 16.55 -8.12
CA GLY A 40 4.39 16.95 -6.72
C GLY A 40 3.22 16.57 -5.80
N LYS A 41 2.16 15.92 -6.31
CA LYS A 41 1.02 15.46 -5.51
C LYS A 41 1.04 13.95 -5.35
N ARG A 42 0.75 13.48 -4.14
CA ARG A 42 0.56 12.05 -3.87
C ARG A 42 -0.83 11.63 -4.36
N VAL A 43 -0.87 10.68 -5.27
CA VAL A 43 -2.08 10.13 -5.87
C VAL A 43 -2.11 8.62 -5.73
N THR A 44 -3.27 8.08 -5.40
CA THR A 44 -3.48 6.63 -5.37
C THR A 44 -3.89 6.17 -6.75
N VAL A 45 -3.07 5.29 -7.35
CA VAL A 45 -3.20 4.83 -8.72
C VAL A 45 -3.41 3.31 -8.68
N PRO A 46 -4.46 2.79 -9.34
CA PRO A 46 -4.68 1.35 -9.43
C PRO A 46 -3.57 0.70 -10.26
N VAL A 47 -3.23 -0.56 -9.98
CA VAL A 47 -2.07 -1.24 -10.58
C VAL A 47 -2.11 -1.22 -12.11
N GLU A 48 -3.30 -1.36 -12.70
CA GLU A 48 -3.48 -1.38 -14.16
C GLU A 48 -3.18 -0.03 -14.82
N ARG A 49 -3.06 1.05 -14.03
CA ARG A 49 -2.77 2.42 -14.49
C ARG A 49 -1.40 2.93 -14.05
N LEU A 50 -0.58 2.08 -13.44
CA LEU A 50 0.81 2.40 -13.16
C LEU A 50 1.61 2.41 -14.45
N THR A 51 2.49 3.40 -14.59
CA THR A 51 3.50 3.37 -15.64
C THR A 51 4.57 2.33 -15.29
N PRO A 52 5.27 1.76 -16.29
CA PRO A 52 6.38 0.83 -16.04
C PRO A 52 7.46 1.41 -15.11
N GLN A 53 7.72 2.72 -15.20
CA GLN A 53 8.69 3.40 -14.35
C GLN A 53 8.22 3.47 -12.89
N GLU A 54 6.96 3.86 -12.65
CA GLU A 54 6.39 3.88 -11.29
C GLU A 54 6.37 2.48 -10.68
N ALA A 55 6.03 1.46 -11.47
CA ALA A 55 6.03 0.07 -11.01
C ALA A 55 7.42 -0.40 -10.58
N ARG A 56 8.48 -0.05 -11.34
CA ARG A 56 9.87 -0.34 -10.96
C ARG A 56 10.27 0.35 -9.67
N THR A 57 10.00 1.65 -9.55
CA THR A 57 10.30 2.39 -8.31
C THR A 57 9.59 1.81 -7.09
N ILE A 58 8.34 1.37 -7.24
CA ILE A 58 7.62 0.67 -6.17
C ILE A 58 8.32 -0.66 -5.83
N ALA A 59 8.69 -1.45 -6.84
CA ALA A 59 9.37 -2.73 -6.64
C ALA A 59 10.69 -2.55 -5.86
N ASP A 60 11.54 -1.61 -6.28
CA ASP A 60 12.81 -1.30 -5.63
C ASP A 60 12.61 -0.91 -4.15
N GLN A 61 11.58 -0.08 -3.88
CA GLN A 61 11.24 0.31 -2.51
C GLN A 61 10.77 -0.88 -1.66
N GLN A 62 9.97 -1.78 -2.23
CA GLN A 62 9.51 -2.97 -1.53
C GLN A 62 10.68 -3.93 -1.25
N GLU A 63 11.62 -4.08 -2.18
CA GLU A 63 12.82 -4.89 -1.99
C GLU A 63 13.69 -4.34 -0.85
N GLN A 64 13.93 -3.03 -0.82
CA GLN A 64 14.66 -2.38 0.27
C GLN A 64 13.98 -2.58 1.63
N LEU A 65 12.66 -2.44 1.69
CA LEU A 65 11.90 -2.69 2.92
C LEU A 65 11.98 -4.15 3.36
N ALA A 66 11.88 -5.08 2.41
CA ALA A 66 12.00 -6.51 2.68
C ALA A 66 13.38 -6.85 3.27
N ALA A 67 14.45 -6.28 2.71
CA ALA A 67 15.81 -6.46 3.24
C ALA A 67 15.95 -5.96 4.69
N VAL A 68 15.36 -4.81 5.01
CA VAL A 68 15.35 -4.27 6.38
C VAL A 68 14.58 -5.19 7.34
N TYR A 69 13.44 -5.72 6.93
CA TYR A 69 12.66 -6.62 7.77
C TYR A 69 13.37 -7.95 7.99
N LEU A 70 14.02 -8.49 6.96
CA LEU A 70 14.84 -9.70 7.09
C LEU A 70 15.96 -9.49 8.11
N ALA A 71 16.74 -8.42 7.97
CA ALA A 71 17.84 -8.13 8.89
C ALA A 71 17.35 -7.96 10.35
N LYS A 72 16.17 -7.37 10.55
CA LYS A 72 15.56 -7.27 11.88
C LYS A 72 15.15 -8.63 12.43
N ALA A 73 14.53 -9.48 11.62
CA ALA A 73 14.14 -10.82 12.04
C ALA A 73 15.36 -11.65 12.49
N GLU A 74 16.44 -11.64 11.70
CA GLU A 74 17.69 -12.32 12.05
C GLU A 74 18.32 -11.77 13.34
N ALA A 75 18.25 -10.46 13.56
CA ALA A 75 18.75 -9.85 14.79
C ALA A 75 17.96 -10.32 16.02
N TYR A 76 16.64 -10.43 15.90
CA TYR A 76 15.80 -10.95 16.98
C TYR A 76 16.09 -12.42 17.28
N GLU A 77 16.29 -13.26 16.26
CA GLU A 77 16.65 -14.67 16.45
C GLU A 77 18.01 -14.82 17.16
N ARG A 78 19.01 -14.01 16.78
CA ARG A 78 20.31 -14.01 17.48
C ARG A 78 20.20 -13.56 18.92
N GLU A 79 19.34 -12.59 19.21
CA GLU A 79 19.11 -12.12 20.58
C GLU A 79 18.38 -13.19 21.41
N ALA A 80 17.38 -13.86 20.83
CA ALA A 80 16.68 -14.97 21.48
C ALA A 80 17.65 -16.10 21.83
N ALA A 81 18.50 -16.53 20.89
CA ALA A 81 19.52 -17.56 21.13
C ALA A 81 20.51 -17.18 22.24
N ARG A 82 20.84 -15.89 22.40
CA ARG A 82 21.70 -15.41 23.50
C ARG A 82 21.02 -15.45 24.86
N ARG A 83 19.71 -15.18 24.91
CA ARG A 83 18.93 -15.24 26.16
C ARG A 83 18.79 -16.68 26.62
N GLU A 84 18.45 -17.59 25.71
CA GLU A 84 18.37 -19.03 25.99
C GLU A 84 19.73 -19.57 26.50
N ALA A 85 20.84 -19.19 25.85
CA ALA A 85 22.18 -19.60 26.29
C ALA A 85 22.66 -18.94 27.61
N GLY A 86 21.98 -17.87 28.06
CA GLY A 86 22.30 -17.15 29.29
C GLY A 86 21.44 -17.54 30.49
N GLU A 87 20.35 -18.29 30.29
CA GLU A 87 19.46 -18.78 31.36
C GLU A 87 19.89 -20.14 31.94
N ASP A 88 20.89 -20.80 31.36
CA ASP A 88 21.42 -22.11 31.81
C ASP A 88 22.69 -22.02 32.71
N GLY A 89 23.08 -20.83 33.19
CA GLY A 89 24.27 -20.60 34.02
C GLY A 89 23.96 -19.92 35.35
#